data_AF-A0A894KJX6-F1
#
_entry.id   AF-A0A894KJX6-F1
#
_cell.length_a   1.000
_cell.length_b   1.000
_cell.length_c   1.000
_cell.angle_alpha   90.00
_cell.angle_beta   90.00
_cell.angle_gamma   90.00
#
_symmetry.space_group_name_H-M   'P 1'
#
loop_
_entity.id
_entity.type
_entity.pdbx_description
1 polymer ?
#
loop_
_entity_poly.entity_id
_entity_poly.type
_entity_poly.pdbx_seq_one_letter_code
_entity_poly.pdbx_strand_id
1 'polypeptide(L)'
;MTGLIQKSGYIKPGSGGGHYAEYIATRDGVELIKAPQPSHQGGGYLEYMAERPRSHGLFSADGPADLEKTMEEVNGHTGPVWTFVYSLKREDAARLGYENGESWRRLLLAHQTELAAAMKIPPSSFRWCAAFHDEKHHPHIHMMAWSADPKQGYLTEKGIEQMRSRLSVSAHIFRKKRTFSVNARCLHKIIQKKAG
;
A
#
# COMPACT_ATOMS: atom_id res chain seq x y z
N MET A 1 -20.96 9.46 -5.50
CA MET A 1 -19.79 9.07 -4.68
C MET A 1 -18.54 9.46 -5.44
N THR A 2 -17.95 10.57 -5.02
CA THR A 2 -16.71 11.15 -5.55
C THR A 2 -15.69 10.98 -4.43
N GLY A 3 -14.59 10.30 -4.68
CA GLY A 3 -13.52 10.17 -3.69
C GLY A 3 -13.00 8.76 -3.46
N LEU A 4 -11.83 8.72 -2.82
CA LEU A 4 -11.08 7.52 -2.49
C LEU A 4 -11.89 6.62 -1.53
N ILE A 5 -12.08 5.37 -1.92
CA ILE A 5 -12.64 4.33 -1.05
C ILE A 5 -11.48 3.66 -0.31
N GLN A 6 -11.57 3.60 1.01
CA GLN A 6 -10.63 2.85 1.85
C GLN A 6 -11.36 1.69 2.52
N LYS A 7 -10.83 0.47 2.34
CA LYS A 7 -11.12 -0.68 3.20
C LYS A 7 -9.89 -0.97 4.05
N SER A 8 -10.08 -1.40 5.28
CA SER A 8 -9.00 -1.73 6.21
C SER A 8 -9.25 -3.11 6.83
N GLY A 9 -8.19 -3.88 6.99
CA GLY A 9 -8.19 -5.18 7.63
C GLY A 9 -6.98 -5.36 8.53
N TYR A 10 -6.91 -6.55 9.13
CA TYR A 10 -5.88 -6.89 10.10
C TYR A 10 -5.50 -8.36 9.94
N ILE A 11 -4.20 -8.63 9.86
CA ILE A 11 -3.64 -9.97 9.87
C ILE A 11 -3.13 -10.21 11.30
N LYS A 12 -3.68 -11.23 11.95
CA LYS A 12 -3.24 -11.64 13.28
C LYS A 12 -1.78 -12.16 13.21
N PRO A 13 -0.92 -11.82 14.18
CA PRO A 13 0.42 -12.40 14.29
C PRO A 13 0.38 -13.93 14.20
N GLY A 14 1.35 -14.52 13.50
CA GLY A 14 1.44 -15.97 13.30
C GLY A 14 0.38 -16.57 12.36
N SER A 15 -0.44 -15.75 11.70
CA SER A 15 -1.49 -16.23 10.78
C SER A 15 -1.06 -16.23 9.29
N GLY A 16 0.24 -16.14 9.01
CA GLY A 16 0.79 -16.25 7.65
C GLY A 16 0.54 -15.04 6.77
N GLY A 17 0.98 -13.84 7.17
CA GLY A 17 0.80 -12.63 6.37
C GLY A 17 1.50 -12.67 5.00
N GLY A 18 2.49 -13.53 4.83
CA GLY A 18 3.12 -13.80 3.53
C GLY A 18 2.14 -14.34 2.49
N HIS A 19 1.12 -15.11 2.87
CA HIS A 19 0.08 -15.54 1.92
C HIS A 19 -0.73 -14.37 1.36
N TYR A 20 -0.93 -13.31 2.16
CA TYR A 20 -1.59 -12.11 1.67
C TYR A 20 -0.68 -11.31 0.73
N ALA A 21 0.62 -11.22 1.04
CA ALA A 21 1.62 -10.61 0.15
C ALA A 21 1.68 -11.32 -1.21
N GLU A 22 1.72 -12.66 -1.20
CA GLU A 22 1.68 -13.49 -2.40
C GLU A 22 0.39 -13.25 -3.19
N TYR A 23 -0.76 -13.31 -2.52
CA TYR A 23 -2.08 -13.09 -3.14
C TYR A 23 -2.17 -11.75 -3.88
N ILE A 24 -1.69 -10.65 -3.29
CA ILE A 24 -1.80 -9.34 -3.93
C ILE A 24 -0.78 -9.13 -5.05
N ALA A 25 0.36 -9.82 -4.99
CA ALA A 25 1.47 -9.63 -5.91
C ALA A 25 1.37 -10.45 -7.20
N THR A 26 0.64 -11.56 -7.19
CA THR A 26 0.62 -12.55 -8.29
C THR A 26 -0.74 -12.73 -8.98
N ARG A 27 -1.81 -12.08 -8.48
CA ARG A 27 -3.16 -12.26 -9.04
C ARG A 27 -3.39 -11.55 -10.38
N ASP A 28 -4.36 -12.06 -11.14
CA ASP A 28 -4.82 -11.45 -12.39
C ASP A 28 -5.22 -9.99 -12.19
N GLY A 29 -4.74 -9.13 -13.09
CA GLY A 29 -4.96 -7.68 -13.07
C GLY A 29 -3.85 -6.89 -12.36
N VAL A 30 -2.85 -7.55 -11.76
CA VAL A 30 -1.71 -6.86 -11.15
C VAL A 30 -0.78 -6.24 -12.20
N GLU A 31 -0.45 -4.96 -12.02
CA GLU A 31 0.58 -4.30 -12.83
C GLU A 31 1.98 -4.63 -12.30
N LEU A 32 2.89 -5.00 -13.20
CA LEU A 32 4.30 -5.20 -12.89
C LEU A 32 5.02 -3.85 -12.87
N ILE A 33 5.51 -3.42 -11.70
CA ILE A 33 6.37 -2.24 -11.62
C ILE A 33 7.75 -2.61 -12.16
N LYS A 34 8.14 -2.00 -13.29
CA LYS A 34 9.48 -2.18 -13.85
C LYS A 34 10.51 -1.47 -12.97
N ALA A 35 11.56 -2.19 -12.57
CA ALA A 35 12.75 -1.56 -12.03
C ALA A 35 13.37 -0.60 -13.07
N PRO A 36 14.01 0.50 -12.65
CA PRO A 36 14.80 1.34 -13.55
C PRO A 36 15.79 0.46 -14.31
N GLN A 37 15.80 0.56 -15.64
CA GLN A 37 16.72 -0.22 -16.48
C GLN A 37 18.15 0.31 -16.25
N PRO A 38 19.12 -0.53 -15.81
CA PRO A 38 20.52 -0.11 -15.79
C PRO A 38 21.03 -0.02 -17.24
N SER A 39 21.64 1.10 -17.59
CA SER A 39 22.17 1.35 -18.93
C SER A 39 23.60 0.81 -19.08
N HIS A 40 23.86 -0.51 -19.09
CA HIS A 40 25.21 -0.99 -19.39
C HIS A 40 25.28 -2.28 -20.23
N GLN A 41 26.04 -2.17 -21.32
CA GLN A 41 26.60 -3.26 -22.12
C GLN A 41 27.71 -3.94 -21.33
N GLY A 42 27.64 -5.25 -21.14
CA GLY A 42 28.73 -6.07 -20.62
C GLY A 42 28.31 -7.01 -19.49
N GLY A 43 28.28 -8.31 -19.76
CA GLY A 43 28.39 -9.38 -18.77
C GLY A 43 27.25 -9.61 -17.76
N GLY A 44 26.22 -8.77 -17.67
CA GLY A 44 25.25 -8.85 -16.57
C GLY A 44 23.94 -9.60 -16.82
N TYR A 45 23.60 -10.00 -18.05
CA TYR A 45 22.22 -10.40 -18.39
C TYR A 45 21.74 -11.70 -17.70
N LEU A 46 22.61 -12.69 -17.52
CA LEU A 46 22.25 -13.98 -16.90
C LEU A 46 22.24 -13.93 -15.35
N GLU A 47 23.20 -13.23 -14.74
CA GLU A 47 23.21 -12.96 -13.29
C GLU A 47 22.07 -11.99 -12.88
N TYR A 48 21.81 -10.96 -13.70
CA TYR A 48 20.64 -10.08 -13.56
C TYR A 48 19.30 -10.83 -13.70
N MET A 49 19.25 -11.90 -14.50
CA MET A 49 18.05 -12.74 -14.62
C MET A 49 17.84 -13.61 -13.38
N ALA A 50 18.91 -14.13 -12.78
CA ALA A 50 18.86 -14.98 -11.60
C ALA A 50 18.43 -14.20 -10.34
N GLU A 51 18.77 -12.91 -10.25
CA GLU A 51 18.39 -12.03 -9.15
C GLU A 51 16.99 -11.39 -9.30
N ARG A 52 16.25 -11.69 -10.37
CA ARG A 52 14.91 -11.13 -10.55
C ARG A 52 13.98 -11.70 -9.48
N PRO A 53 13.35 -10.84 -8.65
CA PRO A 53 12.11 -11.23 -8.00
C PRO A 53 11.18 -11.70 -9.11
N ARG A 54 10.69 -12.94 -9.02
CA ARG A 54 9.75 -13.53 -9.99
C ARG A 54 8.73 -12.46 -10.40
N SER A 55 8.58 -12.16 -11.69
CA SER A 55 7.77 -11.03 -12.20
C SER A 55 6.43 -10.87 -11.43
N HIS A 56 6.39 -9.93 -10.49
CA HIS A 56 5.24 -9.69 -9.62
C HIS A 56 5.00 -8.19 -9.45
N GLY A 57 3.82 -7.79 -8.97
CA GLY A 57 3.43 -6.38 -8.90
C GLY A 57 3.74 -5.65 -7.59
N LEU A 58 4.43 -6.29 -6.65
CA LEU A 58 4.70 -5.69 -5.34
C LEU A 58 5.73 -4.55 -5.42
N PHE A 59 5.43 -3.45 -4.74
CA PHE A 59 6.30 -2.28 -4.60
C PHE A 59 6.26 -1.70 -3.18
N SER A 60 7.29 -0.96 -2.81
CA SER A 60 7.46 -0.33 -1.50
C SER A 60 8.02 1.09 -1.66
N ALA A 61 8.45 1.70 -0.54
CA ALA A 61 9.12 2.98 -0.53
C ALA A 61 10.35 3.00 -1.46
N ASP A 62 11.11 1.90 -1.52
CA ASP A 62 12.39 1.82 -2.25
C ASP A 62 12.24 1.45 -3.74
N GLY A 63 11.03 1.15 -4.21
CA GLY A 63 10.78 0.76 -5.61
C GLY A 63 10.03 -0.57 -5.69
N PRO A 64 10.28 -1.40 -6.72
CA PRO A 64 9.82 -2.79 -6.73
C PRO A 64 10.29 -3.50 -5.46
N ALA A 65 9.37 -4.18 -4.78
CA ALA A 65 9.70 -5.00 -3.62
C ALA A 65 10.18 -6.37 -4.10
N ASP A 66 10.70 -7.21 -3.21
CA ASP A 66 10.92 -8.62 -3.48
C ASP A 66 9.86 -9.42 -2.73
N LEU A 67 9.06 -10.21 -3.44
CA LEU A 67 7.95 -10.95 -2.84
C LEU A 67 8.43 -11.96 -1.81
N GLU A 68 9.49 -12.72 -2.09
CA GLU A 68 9.98 -13.77 -1.19
C GLU A 68 10.52 -13.15 0.10
N LYS A 69 11.34 -12.11 0.00
CA LYS A 69 11.83 -11.36 1.15
C LYS A 69 10.70 -10.71 1.95
N THR A 70 9.70 -10.16 1.25
CA THR A 70 8.53 -9.57 1.93
C THR A 70 7.72 -10.64 2.67
N MET A 71 7.53 -11.81 2.05
CA MET A 71 6.84 -12.93 2.68
C MET A 71 7.60 -13.42 3.92
N GLU A 72 8.92 -13.58 3.82
CA GLU A 72 9.78 -13.96 4.95
C GLU A 72 9.68 -12.94 6.10
N GLU A 73 9.83 -11.65 5.81
CA GLU A 73 9.73 -10.58 6.81
C GLU A 73 8.36 -10.60 7.49
N VAL A 74 7.28 -10.62 6.72
CA VAL A 74 5.91 -10.57 7.24
C VAL A 74 5.53 -11.85 7.99
N ASN A 75 5.98 -13.02 7.54
CA ASN A 75 5.72 -14.29 8.23
C ASN A 75 6.49 -14.40 9.55
N GLY A 76 7.71 -13.88 9.60
CA GLY A 76 8.51 -13.77 10.82
C GLY A 76 8.06 -12.65 11.76
N HIS A 77 7.20 -11.73 11.30
CA HIS A 77 6.77 -10.59 12.08
C HIS A 77 5.82 -11.00 13.21
N THR A 78 6.23 -10.78 14.46
CA THR A 78 5.43 -11.10 15.65
C THR A 78 4.48 -9.98 16.05
N GLY A 79 4.56 -8.83 15.37
CA GLY A 79 3.69 -7.68 15.60
C GLY A 79 2.48 -7.64 14.67
N PRO A 80 1.61 -6.63 14.84
CA PRO A 80 0.45 -6.44 13.99
C PRO A 80 0.83 -6.07 12.55
N VAL A 81 0.15 -6.69 11.58
CA VAL A 81 0.22 -6.32 10.15
C VAL A 81 -1.16 -5.87 9.70
N TRP A 82 -1.27 -4.65 9.20
CA TRP A 82 -2.53 -4.08 8.72
C TRP A 82 -2.60 -4.15 7.20
N THR A 83 -3.81 -4.38 6.69
CA THR A 83 -4.08 -4.39 5.26
C THR A 83 -5.02 -3.28 4.89
N PHE A 84 -4.81 -2.67 3.74
CA PHE A 84 -5.64 -1.60 3.21
C PHE A 84 -5.94 -1.85 1.75
N VAL A 85 -7.15 -1.48 1.32
CA VAL A 85 -7.50 -1.38 -0.09
C VAL A 85 -7.90 0.05 -0.36
N TYR A 86 -7.16 0.72 -1.24
CA TYR A 86 -7.47 2.07 -1.71
C TYR A 86 -7.94 2.00 -3.15
N SER A 87 -9.18 2.40 -3.40
CA SER A 87 -9.82 2.26 -4.71
C SER A 87 -10.42 3.57 -5.17
N LEU A 88 -10.29 3.84 -6.47
CA LEU A 88 -10.94 4.94 -7.18
C LEU A 88 -11.86 4.37 -8.25
N LYS A 89 -12.90 5.11 -8.62
CA LYS A 89 -13.59 4.86 -9.89
C LYS A 89 -12.63 5.12 -11.03
N ARG A 90 -12.74 4.37 -12.13
CA ARG A 90 -11.90 4.56 -13.34
C ARG A 90 -11.85 6.02 -13.80
N GLU A 91 -12.99 6.68 -13.87
CA GLU A 91 -13.08 8.10 -14.28
C GLU A 91 -12.33 9.03 -13.32
N ASP A 92 -12.40 8.76 -12.01
CA ASP A 92 -11.68 9.53 -11.01
C ASP A 92 -10.17 9.24 -11.05
N ALA A 93 -9.77 7.98 -11.24
CA ALA A 93 -8.37 7.61 -11.42
C ALA A 93 -7.76 8.32 -12.62
N ALA A 94 -8.42 8.31 -13.78
CA ALA A 94 -8.00 9.05 -14.97
C ALA A 94 -7.97 10.56 -14.74
N ARG A 95 -9.02 11.11 -14.11
CA ARG A 95 -9.12 12.55 -13.83
C ARG A 95 -8.04 13.06 -12.87
N LEU A 96 -7.57 12.19 -11.97
CA LEU A 96 -6.59 12.52 -10.92
C LEU A 96 -5.17 12.02 -11.23
N GLY A 97 -4.99 11.22 -12.29
CA GLY A 97 -3.70 10.69 -12.72
C GLY A 97 -3.22 9.45 -11.95
N TYR A 98 -4.11 8.69 -11.32
CA TYR A 98 -3.80 7.48 -10.53
C TYR A 98 -4.09 6.19 -11.30
N GLU A 99 -3.53 6.07 -12.50
CA GLU A 99 -3.85 5.00 -13.46
C GLU A 99 -2.82 3.86 -13.49
N ASN A 100 -1.73 3.97 -12.73
CA ASN A 100 -0.66 2.96 -12.69
C ASN A 100 0.02 2.87 -11.32
N GLY A 101 0.72 1.77 -11.07
CA GLY A 101 1.40 1.49 -9.81
C GLY A 101 2.36 2.61 -9.36
N GLU A 102 3.09 3.24 -10.28
CA GLU A 102 4.04 4.32 -9.93
C GLU A 102 3.32 5.59 -9.45
N SER A 103 2.18 5.94 -10.04
CA SER A 103 1.36 7.07 -9.56
C SER A 103 0.82 6.84 -8.14
N TRP A 104 0.40 5.61 -7.83
CA TRP A 104 -0.02 5.22 -6.48
C TRP A 104 1.16 5.15 -5.50
N ARG A 105 2.32 4.64 -5.92
CA ARG A 105 3.55 4.63 -5.12
C ARG A 105 3.95 6.05 -4.70
N ARG A 106 3.93 7.01 -5.63
CA ARG A 106 4.22 8.42 -5.34
C ARG A 106 3.25 9.02 -4.32
N LEU A 107 1.96 8.68 -4.40
CA LEU A 107 0.97 9.11 -3.42
C LEU A 107 1.29 8.57 -2.02
N LEU A 108 1.63 7.28 -1.91
CA LEU A 108 1.99 6.67 -0.62
C LEU A 108 3.27 7.28 -0.05
N LEU A 109 4.30 7.48 -0.88
CA LEU A 109 5.56 8.12 -0.50
C LEU A 109 5.35 9.55 0.01
N ALA A 110 4.52 10.33 -0.67
CA ALA A 110 4.21 11.70 -0.29
C ALA A 110 3.51 11.81 1.08
N HIS A 111 2.90 10.73 1.55
CA HIS A 111 2.15 10.69 2.82
C HIS A 111 2.65 9.68 3.84
N GLN A 112 3.80 9.04 3.60
CA GLN A 112 4.26 7.95 4.45
C GLN A 112 4.42 8.37 5.92
N THR A 113 4.83 9.62 6.16
CA THR A 113 4.98 10.18 7.51
C THR A 113 3.62 10.32 8.21
N GLU A 114 2.60 10.79 7.52
CA GLU A 114 1.25 10.90 8.06
C GLU A 114 0.60 9.54 8.26
N LEU A 115 0.83 8.58 7.36
CA LEU A 115 0.36 7.21 7.52
C LEU A 115 1.01 6.55 8.75
N ALA A 116 2.33 6.68 8.89
CA ALA A 116 3.07 6.20 10.06
C ALA A 116 2.55 6.81 11.36
N ALA A 117 2.35 8.13 11.38
CA ALA A 117 1.82 8.84 12.55
C ALA A 117 0.39 8.42 12.92
N ALA A 118 -0.48 8.18 11.93
CA ALA A 118 -1.83 7.66 12.14
C ALA A 118 -1.82 6.25 12.74
N MET A 119 -0.81 5.45 12.38
CA MET A 119 -0.56 4.11 12.91
C MET A 119 0.26 4.09 14.20
N LYS A 120 0.67 5.25 14.74
CA LYS A 120 1.54 5.33 15.93
C LYS A 120 2.87 4.59 15.76
N ILE A 121 3.41 4.61 14.54
CA ILE A 121 4.72 4.05 14.20
C ILE A 121 5.67 5.22 13.92
N PRO A 122 6.88 5.25 14.52
CA PRO A 122 7.92 6.19 14.12
C PRO A 122 8.23 6.05 12.62
N PRO A 123 8.41 7.14 11.85
CA PRO A 123 8.66 7.04 10.42
C PRO A 123 9.83 6.12 10.04
N SER A 124 10.89 6.06 10.86
CA SER A 124 12.04 5.16 10.67
C SER A 124 11.69 3.68 10.83
N SER A 125 10.66 3.36 11.62
CA SER A 125 10.15 2.01 11.84
C SER A 125 9.00 1.66 10.90
N PHE A 126 8.45 2.60 10.14
CA PHE A 126 7.32 2.34 9.26
C PHE A 126 7.74 1.51 8.06
N ARG A 127 7.05 0.40 7.82
CA ARG A 127 7.23 -0.48 6.68
C ARG A 127 5.91 -0.64 5.96
N TRP A 128 5.97 -0.65 4.64
CA TRP A 128 4.81 -0.93 3.81
C TRP A 128 5.21 -1.52 2.46
N CYS A 129 4.32 -2.33 1.92
CA CYS A 129 4.36 -2.78 0.54
C CYS A 129 2.95 -2.69 -0.05
N ALA A 130 2.85 -2.59 -1.37
CA ALA A 130 1.57 -2.52 -2.06
C ALA A 130 1.66 -3.14 -3.46
N ALA A 131 0.50 -3.48 -4.01
CA ALA A 131 0.35 -3.94 -5.38
C ALA A 131 -0.84 -3.22 -6.03
N PHE A 132 -0.67 -2.76 -7.27
CA PHE A 132 -1.71 -2.06 -8.03
C PHE A 132 -2.42 -3.01 -8.98
N HIS A 133 -3.74 -3.00 -8.93
CA HIS A 133 -4.61 -3.80 -9.79
C HIS A 133 -5.40 -2.87 -10.72
N ASP A 134 -5.15 -3.01 -12.02
CA ASP A 134 -5.75 -2.16 -13.06
C ASP A 134 -7.15 -2.66 -13.47
N GLU A 135 -8.04 -2.83 -12.51
CA GLU A 135 -9.38 -3.35 -12.78
C GLU A 135 -10.24 -2.33 -13.54
N LYS A 136 -10.94 -2.78 -14.58
CA LYS A 136 -11.64 -1.94 -15.58
C LYS A 136 -12.44 -0.78 -14.98
N HIS A 137 -13.19 -1.03 -13.92
CA HIS A 137 -14.11 -0.04 -13.33
C HIS A 137 -13.57 0.63 -12.07
N HIS A 138 -12.65 -0.02 -11.37
CA HIS A 138 -12.18 0.43 -10.06
C HIS A 138 -10.69 0.08 -9.83
N PRO A 139 -9.77 0.78 -10.52
CA PRO A 139 -8.35 0.62 -10.26
C PRO A 139 -8.06 0.88 -8.78
N HIS A 140 -7.26 0.00 -8.18
CA HIS A 140 -7.00 0.03 -6.74
C HIS A 140 -5.65 -0.53 -6.37
N ILE A 141 -5.18 -0.17 -5.19
CA ILE A 141 -4.04 -0.83 -4.55
C ILE A 141 -4.50 -1.68 -3.38
N HIS A 142 -3.87 -2.84 -3.25
CA HIS A 142 -3.76 -3.53 -1.96
C HIS A 142 -2.47 -3.07 -1.30
N MET A 143 -2.53 -2.63 -0.05
CA MET A 143 -1.37 -2.19 0.73
C MET A 143 -1.30 -2.99 2.03
N MET A 144 -0.10 -3.37 2.42
CA MET A 144 0.22 -3.89 3.75
C MET A 144 1.11 -2.88 4.46
N ALA A 145 0.93 -2.72 5.76
CA ALA A 145 1.79 -1.88 6.58
C ALA A 145 2.03 -2.52 7.95
N TRP A 146 3.25 -2.38 8.45
CA TRP A 146 3.70 -2.90 9.74
C TRP A 146 4.81 -2.01 10.31
N SER A 147 5.21 -2.30 11.55
CA SER A 147 6.35 -1.65 12.19
C SER A 147 7.55 -2.59 12.14
N ALA A 148 8.75 -2.07 11.92
CA ALA A 148 9.98 -2.85 12.06
C ALA A 148 10.20 -3.33 13.52
N ASP A 149 9.74 -2.54 14.50
CA ASP A 149 9.63 -3.00 15.90
C ASP A 149 8.23 -3.59 16.12
N PRO A 150 8.08 -4.90 16.37
CA PRO A 150 6.79 -5.56 16.53
C PRO A 150 6.00 -5.10 17.77
N LYS A 151 6.64 -4.37 18.69
CA LYS A 151 5.99 -3.79 19.88
C LYS A 151 5.37 -2.42 19.60
N GLN A 152 5.66 -1.83 18.44
CA GLN A 152 5.18 -0.51 18.03
C GLN A 152 4.06 -0.63 17.01
N GLY A 153 3.20 0.38 17.00
CA GLY A 153 2.08 0.49 16.08
C GLY A 153 0.75 0.13 16.73
N TYR A 154 -0.23 0.98 16.49
CA TYR A 154 -1.62 0.80 16.90
C TYR A 154 -2.52 1.61 15.99
N LEU A 155 -3.53 0.95 15.40
CA LEU A 155 -4.46 1.59 14.48
C LEU A 155 -5.85 1.74 15.12
N THR A 156 -6.36 2.96 15.11
CA THR A 156 -7.71 3.31 15.60
C THR A 156 -8.61 3.69 14.43
N GLU A 157 -9.92 3.73 14.66
CA GLU A 157 -10.88 4.27 13.68
C GLU A 157 -10.51 5.71 13.27
N LYS A 158 -10.13 6.56 14.24
CA LYS A 158 -9.63 7.91 13.97
C LYS A 158 -8.36 7.90 13.13
N GLY A 159 -7.46 6.94 13.36
CA GLY A 159 -6.26 6.74 12.54
C GLY A 159 -6.62 6.37 11.09
N ILE A 160 -7.55 5.43 10.91
CA ILE A 160 -8.08 5.03 9.59
C ILE A 160 -8.68 6.23 8.86
N GLU A 161 -9.48 7.06 9.55
CA GLU A 161 -10.05 8.27 8.97
C GLU A 161 -9.01 9.31 8.59
N GLN A 162 -7.96 9.48 9.41
CA GLN A 162 -6.83 10.36 9.12
C GLN A 162 -6.09 9.90 7.85
N MET A 163 -5.79 8.61 7.74
CA MET A 163 -5.16 8.03 6.55
C MET A 163 -6.01 8.29 5.30
N ARG A 164 -7.32 8.00 5.36
CA ARG A 164 -8.25 8.26 4.27
C ARG A 164 -8.25 9.73 3.84
N SER A 165 -8.31 10.63 4.82
CA SER A 165 -8.37 12.08 4.60
C SER A 165 -7.11 12.59 3.89
N ARG A 166 -5.91 12.19 4.36
CA ARG A 166 -4.64 12.62 3.77
C ARG A 166 -4.51 12.20 2.31
N LEU A 167 -4.80 10.93 2.02
CA LEU A 167 -4.74 10.39 0.67
C LEU A 167 -5.82 11.00 -0.23
N SER A 168 -7.02 11.25 0.30
CA SER A 168 -8.11 11.89 -0.45
C SER A 168 -7.77 13.33 -0.82
N VAL A 169 -7.22 14.12 0.11
CA VAL A 169 -6.89 15.53 -0.14
C VAL A 169 -5.85 15.64 -1.25
N SER A 170 -4.79 14.85 -1.20
CA SER A 170 -3.75 14.88 -2.23
C SER A 170 -4.21 14.33 -3.57
N ALA A 171 -5.13 13.36 -3.54
CA ALA A 171 -5.79 12.93 -4.76
C ALA A 171 -6.50 14.11 -5.45
N HIS A 172 -7.07 15.07 -4.70
CA HIS A 172 -7.67 16.28 -5.27
C HIS A 172 -6.64 17.37 -5.62
N ILE A 173 -5.55 17.50 -4.85
CA ILE A 173 -4.56 18.60 -5.00
C ILE A 173 -3.71 18.47 -6.28
N PHE A 174 -3.51 17.26 -6.80
CA PHE A 174 -2.67 17.04 -7.99
C PHE A 174 -3.20 17.73 -9.28
N ARG A 175 -4.35 18.42 -9.21
CA ARG A 175 -4.81 19.38 -10.22
C ARG A 175 -5.28 20.68 -9.52
N LYS A 176 -4.45 21.73 -9.56
CA LYS A 176 -4.68 23.07 -8.98
C LYS A 176 -6.17 23.51 -8.80
N LYS A 177 -6.44 24.11 -7.62
CA LYS A 177 -7.49 25.09 -7.23
C LYS A 177 -8.96 24.62 -7.01
N ARG A 178 -9.35 24.75 -5.72
CA ARG A 178 -10.64 25.16 -5.10
C ARG A 178 -11.74 24.14 -4.69
N THR A 179 -12.11 24.33 -3.42
CA THR A 179 -13.39 24.18 -2.67
C THR A 179 -13.91 22.81 -2.24
N PHE A 180 -14.16 22.74 -0.92
CA PHE A 180 -14.54 21.60 -0.09
C PHE A 180 -15.98 21.11 -0.32
N SER A 181 -16.17 19.80 -0.20
CA SER A 181 -17.33 19.20 0.48
C SER A 181 -16.97 17.78 0.90
N VAL A 182 -17.01 17.49 2.20
CA VAL A 182 -16.70 16.16 2.77
C VAL A 182 -18.03 15.57 3.23
N ASN A 183 -18.46 14.47 2.61
CA ASN A 183 -19.62 13.71 3.06
C ASN A 183 -19.14 12.35 3.56
N ALA A 184 -19.20 12.17 4.89
CA ALA A 184 -18.77 10.97 5.58
C ALA A 184 -19.92 9.96 5.63
N ARG A 185 -19.73 8.78 5.02
CA ARG A 185 -20.45 7.56 5.39
C ARG A 185 -19.74 6.34 4.83
N CYS A 186 -19.08 5.58 5.70
CA CYS A 186 -19.33 4.15 5.93
C CYS A 186 -18.24 3.63 6.87
N LEU A 187 -18.63 3.27 8.09
CA LEU A 187 -17.84 2.59 9.11
C LEU A 187 -18.62 1.31 9.44
N HIS A 188 -18.00 0.14 9.37
CA HIS A 188 -18.39 -1.01 10.21
C HIS A 188 -17.27 -2.04 10.33
N LYS A 189 -16.98 -2.36 11.60
CA LYS A 189 -16.27 -3.51 12.18
C LYS A 189 -14.75 -3.56 12.07
N ILE A 190 -14.06 -2.91 13.01
CA ILE A 190 -12.89 -3.50 13.70
C ILE A 190 -12.98 -3.15 15.20
N ILE A 191 -13.68 -3.97 15.97
CA ILE A 191 -13.52 -4.07 17.42
C ILE A 191 -12.55 -5.22 17.65
N GLN A 192 -11.44 -5.01 18.37
CA GLN A 192 -10.92 -5.98 19.34
C GLN A 192 -10.22 -5.29 20.52
N LYS A 193 -10.89 -5.44 21.67
CA LYS A 193 -10.36 -5.98 22.92
C LYS A 193 -9.12 -5.29 23.52
N LYS A 194 -9.39 -4.45 24.52
CA LYS A 194 -8.44 -4.19 25.61
C LYS A 194 -8.11 -5.50 26.33
N ALA A 195 -6.83 -5.72 26.52
CA ALA A 195 -6.26 -6.71 27.41
C ALA A 195 -6.57 -6.37 28.88
N GLY A 196 -6.62 -7.41 29.72
CA GLY A 196 -6.36 -7.34 31.16
C GLY A 196 -7.45 -6.72 32.00
#